data_AF-A0A2N2F6W0-F1
#
_entry.id   AF-A0A2N2F6W0-F1
#
_cell.length_a   1.000
_cell.length_b   1.000
_cell.length_c   1.000
_cell.angle_alpha   90.00
_cell.angle_beta   90.00
_cell.angle_gamma   90.00
#
_symmetry.space_group_name_H-M   'P 1'
#
loop_
_entity.id
_entity.type
_entity.pdbx_description
1 polymer ?
#
loop_
_entity_poly.entity_id
_entity_poly.type
_entity_poly.pdbx_seq_one_letter_code
_entity_poly.pdbx_strand_id
1 'polypeptide(L)' 'RKRKGAELTNGPAKLCQAFAIDKFLNGWDLTCGRELWVEDYQTIPAKLITATPRIGINYAQKEHREALWRFVVKI' A
#
# COMPACT_ATOMS: atom_id res chain seq x y z
N ARG A 1 -3.40 -13.83 -17.99
CA ARG A 1 -4.09 -14.60 -16.93
C ARG A 1 -4.98 -13.62 -16.15
N LYS A 2 -6.32 -13.78 -16.12
CA LYS A 2 -7.20 -12.88 -15.35
C LYS A 2 -6.97 -13.12 -13.85
N ARG A 3 -6.48 -12.12 -13.11
CA ARG A 3 -6.34 -12.14 -11.64
C ARG A 3 -7.74 -12.06 -11.02
N LYS A 4 -7.95 -12.66 -9.84
CA LYS A 4 -9.25 -12.67 -9.15
C LYS A 4 -9.09 -12.31 -7.67
N GLY A 5 -10.12 -11.67 -7.09
CA GLY A 5 -10.19 -11.37 -5.66
C GLY A 5 -8.97 -10.60 -5.14
N ALA A 6 -8.44 -11.01 -3.99
CA ALA A 6 -7.30 -10.36 -3.33
C ALA A 6 -6.03 -10.28 -4.20
N GLU A 7 -5.89 -11.12 -5.24
CA GLU A 7 -4.73 -11.07 -6.14
C GLU A 7 -4.68 -9.79 -7.01
N LEU A 8 -5.81 -9.08 -7.10
CA LEU A 8 -5.90 -7.81 -7.83
C LEU A 8 -5.13 -6.70 -7.12
N THR A 9 -5.09 -6.70 -5.79
CA THR A 9 -4.61 -5.57 -4.98
C THR A 9 -3.52 -5.95 -3.97
N ASN A 10 -3.02 -7.19 -3.99
CA ASN A 10 -1.96 -7.67 -3.08
C ASN A 10 -0.53 -7.19 -3.42
N GLY A 11 -0.39 -6.02 -4.03
CA GLY A 11 0.90 -5.42 -4.32
C GLY A 11 0.75 -4.02 -4.91
N PRO A 12 1.75 -3.14 -4.75
CA PRO A 12 1.63 -1.72 -5.10
C PRO A 12 1.32 -1.51 -6.58
N ALA A 13 2.07 -2.15 -7.48
CA ALA A 13 1.81 -2.05 -8.92
C ALA A 13 0.47 -2.70 -9.34
N LYS A 14 0.03 -3.74 -8.64
CA LYS A 14 -1.25 -4.41 -8.95
C LYS A 14 -2.43 -3.54 -8.52
N LEU A 15 -2.35 -2.91 -7.34
CA LEU A 15 -3.30 -1.93 -6.86
C LEU A 15 -3.47 -0.79 -7.88
N CYS A 16 -2.37 -0.18 -8.32
CA CYS A 16 -2.41 0.88 -9.33
C CYS A 16 -3.13 0.41 -10.61
N GLN A 17 -2.79 -0.78 -11.11
CA GLN A 17 -3.44 -1.36 -12.29
C GLN A 17 -4.94 -1.61 -12.08
N ALA A 18 -5.33 -2.13 -10.91
CA ALA A 18 -6.72 -2.45 -10.61
C ALA A 18 -7.61 -1.21 -10.50
N PHE A 19 -7.05 -0.08 -10.03
CA PHE A 19 -7.75 1.19 -9.84
C PHE A 19 -7.47 2.23 -10.94
N ALA A 20 -6.79 1.84 -12.03
CA ALA A 20 -6.38 2.74 -13.10
C ALA A 20 -5.59 3.98 -12.60
N ILE A 21 -4.78 3.81 -11.55
CA ILE A 21 -3.90 4.86 -11.04
C ILE A 21 -2.66 4.91 -11.92
N ASP A 22 -2.48 6.01 -12.63
CA ASP A 22 -1.34 6.25 -13.50
C ASP A 22 -0.59 7.55 -13.14
N LYS A 23 0.32 7.99 -14.02
CA LYS A 23 1.16 9.15 -13.78
C LYS A 23 0.41 10.49 -13.84
N PHE A 24 -0.79 10.55 -14.41
CA PHE A 24 -1.58 11.79 -14.46
C PHE A 24 -2.06 12.20 -13.07
N LEU A 25 -2.18 11.24 -12.14
CA LEU A 25 -2.51 11.49 -10.74
C LEU A 25 -1.28 11.84 -9.89
N ASN A 26 -0.09 12.04 -10.47
CA ASN A 26 1.07 12.47 -9.71
C ASN A 26 0.90 13.93 -9.24
N GLY A 27 1.03 14.17 -7.94
CA GLY A 27 0.72 15.46 -7.32
C GLY A 27 -0.77 15.70 -7.08
N TRP A 28 -1.63 14.71 -7.34
CA TRP A 28 -3.05 14.79 -7.02
C TRP A 28 -3.28 14.92 -5.51
N ASP A 29 -4.19 15.82 -5.13
CA ASP A 29 -4.57 16.02 -3.75
C ASP A 29 -5.71 15.05 -3.35
N LEU A 30 -5.35 14.03 -2.58
CA LEU A 30 -6.28 13.00 -2.08
C LEU A 30 -7.34 13.55 -1.11
N THR A 31 -7.18 14.77 -0.59
CA THR A 31 -8.10 15.38 0.38
C THR A 31 -9.30 16.06 -0.29
N CYS A 32 -9.26 16.21 -1.63
CA CYS A 32 -10.32 16.87 -2.39
C CYS A 32 -11.63 16.05 -2.52
N GLY A 33 -11.63 14.76 -2.16
CA GLY A 33 -12.83 13.91 -2.20
C GLY A 33 -13.40 13.66 -3.61
N ARG A 34 -12.57 13.73 -4.66
CA ARG A 34 -12.99 13.54 -6.06
C ARG A 34 -11.96 12.68 -6.80
N GLU A 35 -12.40 11.96 -7.83
CA GLU A 35 -11.59 11.05 -8.70
C GLU A 35 -10.84 9.93 -7.96
N LEU A 36 -9.86 10.27 -7.12
CA LEU A 36 -9.14 9.38 -6.21
C LEU A 36 -9.08 10.02 -4.82
N TRP A 37 -9.64 9.33 -3.82
CA TRP A 37 -9.66 9.78 -2.42
C TRP A 37 -9.55 8.59 -1.46
N VAL A 38 -9.35 8.89 -0.18
CA VAL A 38 -9.38 7.91 0.92
C VAL A 38 -10.64 8.15 1.74
N GLU A 39 -11.39 7.09 2.02
CA GLU A 39 -12.58 7.15 2.87
C GLU A 39 -12.27 6.63 4.27
N ASP A 40 -12.98 7.18 5.26
CA ASP A 40 -13.03 6.60 6.59
C ASP A 40 -13.70 5.24 6.53
N TYR A 41 -13.02 4.23 7.06
CA TYR A 41 -13.53 2.86 7.09
C TYR A 41 -13.59 2.34 8.52
N GLN A 42 -12.55 1.62 8.96
CA GLN A 42 -12.53 0.99 10.28
C GLN A 42 -11.21 1.25 11.01
N THR A 43 -11.28 1.40 12.33
CA THR A 43 -10.08 1.46 13.18
C THR A 43 -9.55 0.05 13.40
N ILE A 44 -8.28 -0.19 13.08
CA ILE A 44 -7.63 -1.47 13.29
C ILE A 44 -6.95 -1.50 14.67
N PRO A 45 -7.26 -2.48 15.55
CA PRO A 45 -6.57 -2.64 16.82
C PRO A 45 -5.07 -2.84 16.63
N ALA A 46 -4.23 -2.19 17.45
CA ALA A 46 -2.77 -2.29 17.37
C ALA A 46 -2.24 -3.74 17.41
N LYS A 47 -2.93 -4.64 18.15
CA LYS A 47 -2.59 -6.07 18.21
C LYS A 47 -2.66 -6.82 16.87
N LEU A 48 -3.42 -6.28 15.91
CA LEU A 48 -3.53 -6.83 14.55
C LEU A 48 -2.50 -6.22 13.60
N ILE A 49 -1.77 -5.17 13.99
CA ILE A 49 -0.78 -4.52 13.15
C ILE A 49 0.59 -5.17 13.37
N THR A 50 1.20 -5.66 12.30
CA THR A 50 2.56 -6.21 12.32
C THR A 50 3.52 -5.26 11.62
N ALA A 51 4.57 -4.85 12.30
CA ALA A 51 5.68 -4.10 11.72
C ALA A 51 6.73 -5.07 11.17
N THR A 52 7.23 -4.79 9.96
CA THR A 52 8.13 -5.67 9.22
C THR A 52 9.13 -4.85 8.39
N PRO A 53 10.24 -5.45 7.94
CA PRO A 53 11.11 -4.85 6.93
C PRO A 53 10.38 -4.49 5.64
N ARG A 54 10.83 -3.42 4.98
CA ARG A 54 10.33 -3.02 3.65
C ARG A 54 10.80 -4.00 2.57
N ILE A 55 10.01 -4.15 1.52
CA ILE A 55 10.27 -5.08 0.41
C ILE A 55 10.99 -4.34 -0.72
N GLY A 56 11.98 -4.98 -1.35
CA GLY A 56 12.62 -4.48 -2.57
C GLY A 56 13.69 -3.40 -2.37
N ILE A 57 14.19 -3.22 -1.15
CA ILE A 57 15.19 -2.18 -0.81
C ILE A 57 16.58 -2.75 -0.49
N ASN A 58 16.96 -3.88 -1.10
CA ASN A 58 18.24 -4.54 -0.82
C ASN A 58 19.47 -3.65 -1.06
N TYR A 59 19.32 -2.61 -1.90
CA TYR A 59 20.34 -1.60 -2.17
C TYR A 59 20.58 -0.63 -1.00
N ALA A 60 19.64 -0.48 -0.07
CA ALA A 60 19.73 0.47 1.03
C ALA A 60 20.72 -0.01 2.11
N GLN A 61 21.15 0.88 3.00
CA GLN A 61 21.99 0.53 4.14
C GLN A 61 21.31 -0.49 5.07
N LYS A 62 22.12 -1.28 5.80
CA LYS A 62 21.62 -2.37 6.67
C LYS A 62 20.54 -1.89 7.64
N GLU A 63 20.78 -0.76 8.31
CA GLU A 63 19.82 -0.14 9.23
C GLU A 63 18.46 0.14 8.58
N HIS A 64 18.45 0.65 7.34
CA HIS A 64 17.21 0.95 6.60
C HIS A 64 16.50 -0.29 6.06
N ARG A 65 17.26 -1.37 5.82
CA ARG A 65 16.70 -2.68 5.43
C ARG A 65 16.06 -3.39 6.62
N GLU A 66 16.68 -3.29 7.79
CA GLU A 66 16.21 -3.96 9.01
C GLU A 66 15.14 -3.14 9.76
N ALA A 67 15.02 -1.84 9.47
CA ALA A 67 13.98 -0.99 10.02
C ALA A 67 12.56 -1.51 9.71
N LEU A 68 11.73 -1.59 10.74
CA LEU A 68 10.36 -2.12 10.69
C LEU A 68 9.34 -1.09 10.19
N TRP A 69 9.60 -0.50 9.02
CA TRP A 69 8.79 0.58 8.43
C TRP A 69 7.75 0.11 7.41
N ARG A 70 7.37 -1.16 7.43
CA ARG A 70 6.24 -1.69 6.66
C ARG A 70 5.23 -2.33 7.59
N PHE A 71 4.00 -1.84 7.53
CA PHE A 71 2.90 -2.30 8.38
C PHE A 71 1.93 -3.17 7.58
N VAL A 72 1.51 -4.29 8.16
CA VAL A 72 0.48 -5.17 7.60
C VAL A 72 -0.53 -5.56 8.67
N VAL A 73 -1.79 -5.68 8.25
CA VAL A 73 -2.86 -6.19 9.10
C VAL A 73 -2.80 -7.73 9.09
N LYS A 74 -2.78 -8.34 10.28
CA LYS A 74 -3.05 -9.77 10.46
C LYS A 74 -4.54 -9.98 10.22
N ILE A 75 -4.86 -10.65 9.12
CA ILE A 75 -6.21 -11.10 8.78
C ILE A 75 -6.45 -12.44 9.46
#